data_AF-A0AAU8U042-F1
#
_entry.id   AF-A0AAU8U042-F1
#
_cell.length_a   1.000
_cell.length_b   1.000
_cell.length_c   1.000
_cell.angle_alpha   90.00
_cell.angle_beta   90.00
_cell.angle_gamma   90.00
#
_symmetry.space_group_name_H-M   'P 1'
#
loop_
_entity.id
_entity.type
_entity.pdbx_description
1 polymer ?
#
loop_
_entity_poly.entity_id
_entity_poly.type
_entity_poly.pdbx_seq_one_letter_code
_entity_poly.pdbx_strand_id
1 'polypeptide(L)'
;MKNGLFILSSDNVNKSEFKTLSFIKEIFSTKFKKIAIFSPLYNEHISSISCFCKDDFQSYFSNQKELRLKTIKKYEEILEKNDFVIIIGDKNKFNANLAKDLNLPILTEYLDADEAKFDELKSTLDFSYSVADKIYFNGSNKFVSTSILEVKPQIFFDELENTKTNFKTPIKFEYELYKKAKSNLKTVVLPESEDERILKASDILLKKEAVNVILLGEPDKIDKKAKNLKLNLSKATIINPLKSELLDEFADEFYELRKHKGITLEDAKKTILDKNYFATMLVLVGKADAMVSGAVGTTANTIRPALQLIKTKEGISTVSGAFLMCLEDEVLVFGDCAVVPEPTAKELCDIAISLSSTAKSFDIKPKIALLSYSTGESGKGKSVDKVKEALNLAKESLGENVDGPLQFDAAIDEKVAKKKMPNSKVAGKTNTFVFPDLNSGNITYKAVQRLTGCIAMGPILQGLKKPVNDLSRGASVEDIVNTVLISAIQAGN
;
A
#
# COMPACT_ATOMS: atom_id res chain seq x y z
N MET A 1 7.33 22.56 3.58
CA MET A 1 6.02 23.14 3.20
C MET A 1 5.39 22.20 2.19
N LYS A 2 4.09 21.92 2.26
CA LYS A 2 3.43 21.25 1.14
C LYS A 2 3.19 22.28 0.06
N ASN A 3 3.65 21.99 -1.15
CA ASN A 3 3.66 22.93 -2.26
C ASN A 3 2.32 22.92 -3.02
N GLY A 4 1.19 22.89 -2.30
CA GLY A 4 -0.11 22.97 -2.92
C GLY A 4 -1.29 23.19 -1.99
N LEU A 5 -2.42 23.54 -2.57
CA LEU A 5 -3.70 23.82 -1.90
C LEU A 5 -4.85 23.34 -2.78
N PHE A 6 -5.87 22.73 -2.18
CA PHE A 6 -7.10 22.38 -2.87
C PHE A 6 -8.19 23.39 -2.51
N ILE A 7 -8.85 23.99 -3.49
CA ILE A 7 -9.93 24.95 -3.32
C ILE A 7 -11.24 24.30 -3.74
N LEU A 8 -12.22 24.26 -2.83
CA LEU A 8 -13.58 23.84 -3.12
C LEU A 8 -14.48 25.06 -3.31
N SER A 9 -14.92 25.25 -4.55
CA SER A 9 -15.78 26.35 -4.99
C SER A 9 -17.23 25.89 -5.12
N SER A 10 -18.18 26.84 -5.10
CA SER A 10 -19.59 26.52 -5.32
C SER A 10 -19.86 26.08 -6.78
N ASP A 11 -20.93 25.32 -7.01
CA ASP A 11 -21.24 24.63 -8.28
C ASP A 11 -21.33 25.55 -9.53
N ASN A 12 -21.31 26.87 -9.35
CA ASN A 12 -21.28 27.86 -10.42
C ASN A 12 -20.04 28.73 -10.28
N VAL A 13 -19.00 28.42 -11.07
CA VAL A 13 -17.83 29.30 -11.22
C VAL A 13 -18.23 30.56 -11.97
N ASN A 14 -18.92 31.46 -11.28
CA ASN A 14 -19.37 32.75 -11.75
C ASN A 14 -18.20 33.75 -11.74
N LYS A 15 -18.35 34.86 -12.47
CA LYS A 15 -17.36 35.96 -12.56
C LYS A 15 -16.84 36.49 -11.21
N SER A 16 -17.55 36.29 -10.09
CA SER A 16 -17.08 36.63 -8.74
C SER A 16 -15.94 35.73 -8.27
N GLU A 17 -15.98 34.42 -8.55
CA GLU A 17 -14.96 33.46 -8.13
C GLU A 17 -13.63 33.64 -8.91
N PHE A 18 -13.67 34.19 -10.13
CA PHE A 18 -12.47 34.62 -10.86
C PHE A 18 -11.75 35.81 -10.20
N LYS A 19 -12.48 36.70 -9.50
CA LYS A 19 -11.85 37.74 -8.66
C LYS A 19 -11.15 37.09 -7.47
N THR A 20 -11.77 36.09 -6.83
CA THR A 20 -11.17 35.30 -5.75
C THR A 20 -9.90 34.60 -6.22
N LEU A 21 -9.88 33.98 -7.41
CA LEU A 21 -8.66 33.33 -7.95
C LEU A 21 -7.54 34.30 -8.31
N SER A 22 -7.90 35.48 -8.85
CA SER A 22 -6.91 36.53 -9.16
C SER A 22 -6.30 37.08 -7.87
N PHE A 23 -7.14 37.30 -6.85
CA PHE A 23 -6.74 37.72 -5.51
C PHE A 23 -5.86 36.66 -4.81
N ILE A 24 -6.25 35.38 -4.87
CA ILE A 24 -5.45 34.27 -4.34
C ILE A 24 -4.10 34.22 -5.05
N LYS A 25 -4.06 34.34 -6.38
CA LYS A 25 -2.79 34.39 -7.13
C LYS A 25 -1.90 35.54 -6.69
N GLU A 26 -2.47 36.73 -6.54
CA GLU A 26 -1.75 37.91 -6.07
C GLU A 26 -1.13 37.66 -4.68
N ILE A 27 -1.92 37.19 -3.71
CA ILE A 27 -1.42 36.89 -2.37
C ILE A 27 -0.34 35.80 -2.40
N PHE A 28 -0.55 34.70 -3.12
CA PHE A 28 0.43 33.61 -3.18
C PHE A 28 1.71 34.01 -3.92
N SER A 29 1.64 34.97 -4.85
CA SER A 29 2.83 35.48 -5.55
C SER A 29 3.81 36.20 -4.62
N THR A 30 3.36 36.62 -3.43
CA THR A 30 4.25 37.17 -2.40
C THR A 30 5.19 36.12 -1.78
N LYS A 31 4.82 34.83 -1.82
CA LYS A 31 5.58 33.72 -1.24
C LYS A 31 6.21 32.79 -2.28
N PHE A 32 5.58 32.63 -3.45
CA PHE A 32 5.97 31.65 -4.48
C PHE A 32 6.18 32.31 -5.84
N LYS A 33 7.25 31.95 -6.56
CA LYS A 33 7.60 32.57 -7.85
C LYS A 33 6.87 31.92 -9.02
N LYS A 34 6.72 30.60 -8.98
CA LYS A 34 6.02 29.81 -10.01
C LYS A 34 4.81 29.12 -9.42
N ILE A 35 3.62 29.65 -9.73
CA ILE A 35 2.34 29.12 -9.26
C ILE A 35 1.59 28.54 -10.46
N ALA A 36 1.22 27.27 -10.38
CA ALA A 36 0.31 26.65 -11.33
C ALA A 36 -1.10 26.58 -10.76
N ILE A 37 -2.10 26.72 -11.63
CA ILE A 37 -3.48 26.39 -11.31
C ILE A 37 -3.94 25.25 -12.22
N PHE A 38 -4.63 24.29 -11.61
CA PHE A 38 -5.11 23.08 -12.26
C PHE A 38 -6.51 22.73 -11.77
N SER A 39 -7.38 22.26 -12.67
CA SER A 39 -8.68 21.69 -12.29
C SER A 39 -8.80 20.24 -12.77
N PRO A 40 -9.18 19.30 -11.90
CA PRO A 40 -9.32 17.88 -12.24
C PRO A 40 -10.59 17.56 -13.03
N LEU A 41 -11.49 18.53 -13.21
CA LEU A 41 -12.70 18.36 -14.02
C LEU A 41 -12.76 19.46 -15.07
N TYR A 42 -13.24 19.11 -16.27
CA TYR A 42 -13.44 20.07 -17.33
C TYR A 42 -14.56 21.05 -16.94
N ASN A 43 -14.29 22.35 -17.09
CA ASN A 43 -15.29 23.40 -16.89
C ASN A 43 -15.18 24.43 -18.02
N GLU A 44 -16.25 24.55 -18.83
CA GLU A 44 -16.30 25.47 -19.98
C GLU A 44 -16.10 26.94 -19.59
N HIS A 45 -16.47 27.31 -18.37
CA HIS A 45 -16.29 28.66 -17.83
C HIS A 45 -14.85 28.96 -17.38
N ILE A 46 -13.98 27.95 -17.34
CA ILE A 46 -12.58 28.03 -16.88
C ILE A 46 -11.60 27.59 -17.98
N SER A 47 -11.88 27.98 -19.22
CA SER A 47 -11.10 27.59 -20.40
C SER A 47 -9.63 28.07 -20.38
N SER A 48 -9.29 29.04 -19.54
CA SER A 48 -7.92 29.56 -19.40
C SER A 48 -7.03 28.77 -18.42
N ILE A 49 -7.55 27.73 -17.76
CA ILE A 49 -6.81 26.94 -16.75
C ILE A 49 -6.54 25.54 -17.30
N SER A 50 -5.39 24.96 -16.92
CA SER A 50 -5.08 23.57 -17.25
C SER A 50 -6.13 22.64 -16.65
N CYS A 51 -6.91 21.96 -17.49
CA CYS A 51 -7.94 21.00 -17.11
C CYS A 51 -7.74 19.67 -17.85
N PHE A 52 -8.52 18.64 -17.50
CA PHE A 52 -8.63 17.43 -18.32
C PHE A 52 -9.59 17.66 -19.50
N CYS A 53 -9.52 16.82 -20.54
CA CYS A 53 -10.39 16.97 -21.71
C CYS A 53 -11.83 16.53 -21.41
N LYS A 54 -12.75 16.79 -22.35
CA LYS A 54 -14.16 16.40 -22.23
C LYS A 54 -14.36 14.88 -22.10
N ASP A 55 -13.48 14.08 -22.72
CA ASP A 55 -13.54 12.62 -22.64
C ASP A 55 -13.15 12.10 -21.25
N ASP A 56 -12.16 12.72 -20.60
CA ASP A 56 -11.82 12.44 -19.19
C ASP A 56 -12.97 12.85 -18.25
N PHE A 57 -13.73 13.89 -18.59
CA PHE A 57 -14.94 14.25 -17.85
C PHE A 57 -16.05 13.21 -18.02
N GLN A 58 -16.20 12.58 -19.19
CA GLN A 58 -17.11 11.42 -19.32
C GLN A 58 -16.63 10.24 -18.47
N SER A 59 -15.30 10.07 -18.34
CA SER A 59 -14.71 9.07 -17.44
C SER A 59 -15.02 9.33 -15.95
N TYR A 60 -15.32 10.55 -15.53
CA TYR A 60 -15.77 10.84 -14.16
C TYR A 60 -17.04 10.04 -13.81
N PHE A 61 -17.98 9.92 -14.75
CA PHE A 61 -19.24 9.23 -14.53
C PHE A 61 -19.13 7.71 -14.63
N SER A 62 -18.14 7.19 -15.37
CA SER A 62 -17.98 5.76 -15.62
C SER A 62 -16.88 5.09 -14.78
N ASN A 63 -15.82 5.81 -14.39
CA ASN A 63 -14.67 5.26 -13.65
C ASN A 63 -13.91 6.34 -12.82
N GLN A 64 -14.43 6.68 -11.65
CA GLN A 64 -13.83 7.67 -10.75
C GLN A 64 -12.40 7.31 -10.27
N LYS A 65 -12.10 6.01 -10.12
CA LYS A 65 -10.77 5.53 -9.67
C LYS A 65 -9.68 5.95 -10.66
N GLU A 66 -9.90 5.73 -11.95
CA GLU A 66 -8.94 6.05 -13.00
C GLU A 66 -8.68 7.56 -13.09
N LEU A 67 -9.73 8.38 -12.98
CA LEU A 67 -9.58 9.83 -12.98
C LEU A 67 -8.77 10.33 -11.78
N ARG A 68 -8.97 9.76 -10.58
CA ARG A 68 -8.16 10.09 -9.40
C ARG A 68 -6.69 9.73 -9.62
N LEU A 69 -6.39 8.54 -10.15
CA LEU A 69 -5.01 8.14 -10.50
C LEU A 69 -4.35 9.08 -11.52
N LYS A 70 -5.07 9.43 -12.59
CA LYS A 70 -4.60 10.41 -13.60
C LYS A 70 -4.33 11.77 -12.96
N THR A 71 -5.18 12.20 -12.03
CA THR A 71 -5.03 13.47 -11.32
C THR A 71 -3.80 13.48 -10.43
N ILE A 72 -3.55 12.42 -9.66
CA ILE A 72 -2.34 12.28 -8.84
C ILE A 72 -1.10 12.43 -9.71
N LYS A 73 -1.04 11.72 -10.83
CA LYS A 73 0.06 11.82 -11.80
C LYS A 73 0.26 13.24 -12.32
N LYS A 74 -0.81 13.86 -12.82
CA LYS A 74 -0.76 15.22 -13.40
C LYS A 74 -0.37 16.26 -12.35
N TYR A 75 -0.84 16.12 -11.11
CA TYR A 75 -0.44 16.99 -10.01
C TYR A 75 1.07 16.90 -9.74
N GLU A 76 1.64 15.69 -9.66
CA GLU A 76 3.08 15.51 -9.48
C GLU A 76 3.89 16.13 -10.64
N GLU A 77 3.49 15.93 -11.89
CA GLU A 77 4.14 16.51 -13.07
C GLU A 77 4.11 18.05 -13.11
N ILE A 78 3.00 18.65 -12.65
CA ILE A 78 2.87 20.11 -12.53
C ILE A 78 3.75 20.61 -11.39
N LEU A 79 3.74 19.92 -10.25
CA LEU A 79 4.50 20.30 -9.07
C LEU A 79 6.02 20.25 -9.32
N GLU A 80 6.52 19.32 -10.14
CA GLU A 80 7.94 19.28 -10.52
C GLU A 80 8.45 20.56 -11.22
N LYS A 81 7.55 21.35 -11.81
CA LYS A 81 7.88 22.56 -12.59
C LYS A 81 7.53 23.86 -11.88
N ASN A 82 6.87 23.79 -10.72
CA ASN A 82 6.28 24.93 -10.02
C ASN A 82 6.60 24.89 -8.53
N ASP A 83 6.67 26.06 -7.90
CA ASP A 83 6.91 26.17 -6.45
C ASP A 83 5.64 25.84 -5.65
N PHE A 84 4.47 26.07 -6.25
CA PHE A 84 3.16 25.85 -5.63
C PHE A 84 2.09 25.52 -6.66
N VAL A 85 1.17 24.61 -6.32
CA VAL A 85 0.06 24.20 -7.18
C VAL A 85 -1.28 24.40 -6.47
N ILE A 86 -2.15 25.21 -7.08
CA ILE A 86 -3.52 25.40 -6.63
C ILE A 86 -4.42 24.50 -7.46
N ILE A 87 -5.22 23.68 -6.79
CA ILE A 87 -6.20 22.80 -7.42
C ILE A 87 -7.59 23.35 -7.14
N ILE A 88 -8.44 23.43 -8.16
CA ILE A 88 -9.81 23.95 -8.02
C ILE A 88 -10.80 22.84 -8.38
N GLY A 89 -11.71 22.55 -7.46
CA GLY A 89 -12.84 21.65 -7.68
C GLY A 89 -14.13 22.21 -7.09
N ASP A 90 -15.25 21.54 -7.37
CA ASP A 90 -16.56 21.81 -6.78
C ASP A 90 -16.74 21.07 -5.43
N LYS A 91 -17.72 21.51 -4.63
CA LYS A 91 -18.01 20.98 -3.28
C LYS A 91 -18.70 19.61 -3.33
N ASN A 92 -18.00 18.59 -3.82
CA ASN A 92 -18.50 17.21 -3.85
C ASN A 92 -17.53 16.20 -3.16
N LYS A 93 -18.05 15.00 -2.88
CA LYS A 93 -17.30 13.89 -2.26
C LYS A 93 -16.05 13.50 -3.06
N PHE A 94 -16.11 13.58 -4.38
CA PHE A 94 -14.99 13.23 -5.26
C PHE A 94 -13.78 14.14 -5.01
N ASN A 95 -13.98 15.45 -4.99
CA ASN A 95 -12.89 16.41 -4.79
C ASN A 95 -12.36 16.40 -3.36
N ALA A 96 -13.20 16.14 -2.36
CA ALA A 96 -12.73 15.92 -1.00
C ALA A 96 -11.79 14.70 -0.89
N ASN A 97 -12.15 13.59 -1.55
CA ASN A 97 -11.31 12.39 -1.60
C ASN A 97 -10.03 12.61 -2.41
N LEU A 98 -10.10 13.39 -3.48
CA LEU A 98 -8.94 13.74 -4.28
C LEU A 98 -7.96 14.62 -3.50
N ALA A 99 -8.45 15.57 -2.68
CA ALA A 99 -7.59 16.32 -1.77
C ALA A 99 -6.85 15.41 -0.77
N LYS A 100 -7.50 14.35 -0.26
CA LYS A 100 -6.84 13.32 0.56
C LYS A 100 -5.75 12.59 -0.24
N ASP A 101 -6.03 12.15 -1.47
CA ASP A 101 -5.05 11.47 -2.33
C ASP A 101 -3.81 12.30 -2.64
N LEU A 102 -4.03 13.59 -2.91
CA LEU A 102 -2.98 14.57 -3.18
C LEU A 102 -2.33 15.07 -1.91
N ASN A 103 -2.91 14.71 -0.76
CA ASN A 103 -2.39 15.03 0.54
C ASN A 103 -2.34 16.56 0.72
N LEU A 104 -3.40 17.26 0.30
CA LEU A 104 -3.48 18.71 0.26
C LEU A 104 -4.45 19.27 1.29
N PRO A 105 -4.12 20.41 1.93
CA PRO A 105 -5.10 21.18 2.69
C PRO A 105 -6.24 21.66 1.78
N ILE A 106 -7.41 21.87 2.37
CA ILE A 106 -8.60 22.33 1.65
C ILE A 106 -8.94 23.77 2.07
N LEU A 107 -9.13 24.65 1.09
CA LEU A 107 -9.71 25.99 1.25
C LEU A 107 -11.14 25.93 0.71
N THR A 108 -12.11 26.45 1.46
CA THR A 108 -13.52 26.48 1.03
C THR A 108 -14.18 27.77 1.51
N GLU A 109 -15.10 28.30 0.71
CA GLU A 109 -15.94 29.44 1.12
C GLU A 109 -17.04 28.96 2.08
N TYR A 110 -17.20 29.68 3.20
CA TYR A 110 -18.29 29.46 4.15
C TYR A 110 -19.60 29.96 3.51
N LEU A 111 -20.59 29.08 3.35
CA LEU A 111 -21.94 29.47 2.95
C LEU A 111 -22.82 29.35 4.18
N ASP A 112 -23.26 30.47 4.73
CA ASP A 112 -24.24 30.55 5.84
C ASP A 112 -25.59 29.88 5.50
N ALA A 113 -25.83 29.43 4.27
CA ALA A 113 -27.18 29.21 3.73
C ALA A 113 -27.55 27.75 3.39
N ASP A 114 -26.71 26.74 3.66
CA ASP A 114 -27.04 25.36 3.24
C ASP A 114 -26.47 24.29 4.19
N GLU A 115 -26.95 24.29 5.45
CA GLU A 115 -26.56 23.32 6.49
C GLU A 115 -26.69 21.86 6.02
N ALA A 116 -27.70 21.54 5.21
CA ALA A 116 -28.01 20.18 4.75
C ALA A 116 -26.98 19.61 3.75
N LYS A 117 -26.50 20.40 2.78
CA LYS A 117 -25.40 19.97 1.88
C LYS A 117 -24.09 19.81 2.65
N PHE A 118 -23.90 20.62 3.68
CA PHE A 118 -22.74 20.51 4.56
C PHE A 118 -22.84 19.25 5.44
N ASP A 119 -24.03 18.88 5.93
CA ASP A 119 -24.28 17.63 6.68
C ASP A 119 -24.00 16.37 5.86
N GLU A 120 -24.30 16.37 4.56
CA GLU A 120 -23.95 15.26 3.67
C GLU A 120 -22.42 15.09 3.52
N LEU A 121 -21.69 16.19 3.39
CA LEU A 121 -20.23 16.22 3.47
C LEU A 121 -19.73 15.78 4.87
N LYS A 122 -20.41 16.17 5.96
CA LYS A 122 -20.10 15.76 7.35
C LYS A 122 -20.19 14.24 7.53
N SER A 123 -21.22 13.59 6.98
CA SER A 123 -21.42 12.14 7.12
C SER A 123 -20.43 11.28 6.34
N THR A 124 -19.77 11.88 5.35
CA THR A 124 -18.87 11.18 4.44
C THR A 124 -17.41 11.23 4.88
N LEU A 125 -17.09 12.17 5.76
CA LEU A 125 -15.76 12.47 6.25
C LEU A 125 -15.83 12.30 7.77
N ASP A 126 -15.35 11.20 8.33
CA ASP A 126 -15.43 10.87 9.77
C ASP A 126 -15.04 12.07 10.67
N PHE A 127 -16.03 12.88 11.10
CA PHE A 127 -15.79 14.10 11.88
C PHE A 127 -16.72 14.18 13.09
N SER A 128 -16.15 14.62 14.22
CA SER A 128 -16.88 15.14 15.38
C SER A 128 -16.67 16.65 15.47
N TYR A 129 -17.73 17.42 15.78
CA TYR A 129 -17.68 18.89 15.84
C TYR A 129 -18.54 19.41 16.99
N SER A 130 -18.06 20.44 17.70
CA SER A 130 -18.84 21.27 18.64
C SER A 130 -18.49 22.75 18.50
N VAL A 131 -19.34 23.51 17.81
CA VAL A 131 -19.37 24.97 17.67
C VAL A 131 -18.43 25.77 18.58
N ALA A 132 -17.40 26.39 17.98
CA ALA A 132 -16.83 27.67 18.43
C ALA A 132 -15.90 28.21 17.34
N ASP A 133 -16.17 29.46 16.94
CA ASP A 133 -15.44 30.36 16.04
C ASP A 133 -14.02 30.00 15.56
N LYS A 134 -13.84 30.18 14.24
CA LYS A 134 -12.55 30.32 13.52
C LYS A 134 -11.62 29.10 13.60
N ILE A 135 -11.57 28.42 12.46
CA ILE A 135 -10.62 27.36 12.10
C ILE A 135 -10.91 26.06 12.84
N TYR A 136 -11.44 25.10 12.09
CA TYR A 136 -11.57 23.75 12.62
C TYR A 136 -10.49 22.82 12.11
N PHE A 137 -9.84 22.26 13.11
CA PHE A 137 -8.77 21.30 13.01
C PHE A 137 -9.31 19.97 13.55
N ASN A 138 -9.45 18.96 12.71
CA ASN A 138 -9.35 17.58 13.17
C ASN A 138 -8.24 16.86 12.41
N GLY A 139 -7.63 15.88 13.06
CA GLY A 139 -6.29 15.35 12.88
C GLY A 139 -5.94 14.68 11.55
N SER A 140 -6.60 15.03 10.45
CA SER A 140 -6.33 14.42 9.16
C SER A 140 -6.35 15.43 8.01
N ASN A 141 -7.34 16.33 7.91
CA ASN A 141 -7.38 17.42 6.90
C ASN A 141 -7.78 18.75 7.56
N LYS A 142 -7.02 19.83 7.33
CA LYS A 142 -7.31 21.17 7.89
C LYS A 142 -7.98 22.05 6.84
N PHE A 143 -9.10 22.69 7.23
CA PHE A 143 -9.83 23.65 6.40
C PHE A 143 -9.48 25.07 6.79
N VAL A 144 -9.23 25.94 5.81
CA VAL A 144 -9.02 27.38 6.04
C VAL A 144 -10.09 28.17 5.28
N SER A 145 -10.61 29.23 5.90
CA SER A 145 -11.63 30.10 5.29
C SER A 145 -10.97 31.14 4.38
N THR A 146 -11.59 31.42 3.23
CA THR A 146 -11.18 32.50 2.31
C THR A 146 -11.17 33.87 3.00
N SER A 147 -12.04 34.10 3.98
CA SER A 147 -12.08 35.37 4.73
C SER A 147 -10.81 35.61 5.57
N ILE A 148 -10.12 34.56 6.02
CA ILE A 148 -8.84 34.71 6.74
C ILE A 148 -7.74 35.13 5.77
N LEU A 149 -7.75 34.56 4.56
CA LEU A 149 -6.82 34.94 3.50
C LEU A 149 -6.99 36.42 3.12
N GLU A 150 -8.23 36.92 3.10
CA GLU A 150 -8.53 38.33 2.79
C GLU A 150 -8.07 39.30 3.88
N VAL A 151 -8.28 38.94 5.15
CA VAL A 151 -8.09 39.88 6.27
C VAL A 151 -6.70 39.77 6.90
N LYS A 152 -6.11 38.56 6.94
CA LYS A 152 -4.81 38.28 7.57
C LYS A 152 -3.99 37.22 6.80
N PRO A 153 -3.45 37.55 5.62
CA PRO A 153 -2.69 36.61 4.77
C PRO A 153 -1.53 35.91 5.49
N GLN A 154 -0.82 36.61 6.39
CA GLN A 154 0.32 36.03 7.10
C GLN A 154 -0.10 34.87 8.02
N ILE A 155 -1.20 35.03 8.76
CA ILE A 155 -1.73 33.97 9.63
C ILE A 155 -2.16 32.76 8.80
N PHE A 156 -2.81 33.00 7.66
CA PHE A 156 -3.16 31.94 6.71
C PHE A 156 -1.92 31.14 6.28
N PHE A 157 -0.84 31.82 5.90
CA PHE A 157 0.39 31.13 5.49
C PHE A 157 1.03 30.37 6.65
N ASP A 158 1.06 30.94 7.85
CA ASP A 158 1.60 30.25 9.03
C ASP A 158 0.78 28.98 9.34
N GLU A 159 -0.54 29.02 9.19
CA GLU A 159 -1.40 27.84 9.35
C GLU A 159 -1.21 26.79 8.25
N LEU A 160 -1.09 27.24 6.99
CA LEU A 160 -0.82 26.38 5.84
C LEU A 160 0.52 25.66 6.02
N GLU A 161 1.56 26.38 6.47
CA GLU A 161 2.90 25.87 6.74
C GLU A 161 2.90 24.82 7.86
N ASN A 162 2.10 25.05 8.91
CA ASN A 162 1.97 24.15 10.05
C ASN A 162 0.98 23.00 9.83
N THR A 163 0.28 22.97 8.69
CA THR A 163 -0.65 21.91 8.36
C THR A 163 0.10 20.67 7.90
N LYS A 164 0.01 19.60 8.71
CA LYS A 164 0.47 18.26 8.34
C LYS A 164 -0.72 17.44 7.90
N THR A 165 -0.81 17.13 6.62
CA THR A 165 -1.64 16.05 6.09
C THR A 165 -0.70 14.87 5.80
N ASN A 166 -1.03 13.66 6.24
CA ASN A 166 -0.19 12.47 6.00
C ASN A 166 -1.03 11.26 5.69
N PHE A 167 -2.00 11.45 4.79
CA PHE A 167 -2.85 10.37 4.36
C PHE A 167 -2.11 9.43 3.44
N LYS A 168 -2.50 8.17 3.53
CA LYS A 168 -2.13 7.14 2.58
C LYS A 168 -3.39 6.40 2.19
N THR A 169 -4.20 7.05 1.35
CA THR A 169 -5.43 6.45 0.82
C THR A 169 -5.09 5.24 -0.05
N PRO A 170 -6.02 4.29 -0.26
CA PRO A 170 -5.77 3.12 -1.09
C PRO A 170 -5.38 3.47 -2.53
N ILE A 171 -5.99 4.52 -3.10
CA ILE A 171 -5.70 4.97 -4.47
C ILE A 171 -4.32 5.64 -4.55
N LYS A 172 -3.96 6.49 -3.58
CA LYS A 172 -2.61 7.06 -3.53
C LYS A 172 -1.57 5.96 -3.34
N PHE A 173 -1.87 4.99 -2.48
CA PHE A 173 -0.95 3.89 -2.25
C PHE A 173 -0.77 3.00 -3.48
N GLU A 174 -1.85 2.65 -4.18
CA GLU A 174 -1.76 1.92 -5.46
C GLU A 174 -0.91 2.68 -6.49
N TYR A 175 -1.12 3.99 -6.63
CA TYR A 175 -0.30 4.83 -7.51
C TYR A 175 1.19 4.74 -7.13
N GLU A 176 1.52 4.83 -5.84
CA GLU A 176 2.89 4.71 -5.33
C GLU A 176 3.49 3.33 -5.61
N LEU A 177 2.72 2.24 -5.46
CA LEU A 177 3.18 0.88 -5.77
C LEU A 177 3.58 0.75 -7.25
N TYR A 178 2.72 1.22 -8.16
CA TYR A 178 3.02 1.22 -9.59
C TYR A 178 4.25 2.06 -9.92
N LYS A 179 4.34 3.27 -9.35
CA LYS A 179 5.48 4.17 -9.57
C LYS A 179 6.78 3.54 -9.08
N LYS A 180 6.78 2.94 -7.89
CA LYS A 180 7.95 2.30 -7.28
C LYS A 180 8.40 1.08 -8.08
N ALA A 181 7.47 0.18 -8.43
CA ALA A 181 7.75 -0.99 -9.26
C ALA A 181 8.31 -0.60 -10.64
N LYS A 182 7.73 0.42 -11.29
CA LYS A 182 8.21 0.91 -12.59
C LYS A 182 9.60 1.57 -12.52
N SER A 183 9.93 2.23 -11.41
CA SER A 183 11.24 2.88 -11.24
C SER A 183 12.40 1.90 -11.08
N ASN A 184 12.14 0.67 -10.64
CA ASN A 184 13.11 -0.41 -10.49
C ASN A 184 12.50 -1.69 -11.05
N LEU A 185 12.47 -1.78 -12.37
CA LEU A 185 11.74 -2.83 -13.09
C LEU A 185 12.30 -4.22 -12.74
N LYS A 186 11.48 -5.05 -12.09
CA LYS A 186 11.80 -6.43 -11.72
C LYS A 186 11.04 -7.45 -12.56
N THR A 187 11.58 -8.67 -12.60
CA THR A 187 11.02 -9.82 -13.30
C THR A 187 10.34 -10.75 -12.32
N VAL A 188 9.03 -10.94 -12.46
CA VAL A 188 8.23 -11.79 -11.59
C VAL A 188 7.73 -13.02 -12.35
N VAL A 189 7.96 -14.21 -11.81
CA VAL A 189 7.46 -15.48 -12.37
C VAL A 189 6.12 -15.88 -11.76
N LEU A 190 5.17 -16.24 -12.64
CA LEU A 190 3.81 -16.67 -12.32
C LEU A 190 3.59 -18.10 -12.87
N PRO A 191 3.72 -19.14 -12.03
CA PRO A 191 3.71 -20.53 -12.49
C PRO A 191 2.33 -21.04 -12.93
N GLU A 192 1.25 -20.38 -12.53
CA GLU A 192 -0.14 -20.87 -12.71
C GLU A 192 -0.83 -20.23 -13.92
N SER A 193 -0.14 -20.21 -15.07
CA SER A 193 -0.59 -19.50 -16.28
C SER A 193 -1.86 -20.08 -16.94
N GLU A 194 -2.36 -21.20 -16.46
CA GLU A 194 -3.62 -21.82 -16.88
C GLU A 194 -4.83 -21.11 -16.28
N ASP A 195 -4.65 -20.38 -15.19
CA ASP A 195 -5.69 -19.62 -14.53
C ASP A 195 -5.92 -18.28 -15.26
N GLU A 196 -7.17 -17.99 -15.61
CA GLU A 196 -7.50 -16.75 -16.32
C GLU A 196 -7.18 -15.49 -15.54
N ARG A 197 -7.22 -15.55 -14.20
CA ARG A 197 -6.93 -14.40 -13.33
C ARG A 197 -5.46 -14.02 -13.42
N ILE A 198 -4.57 -15.02 -13.49
CA ILE A 198 -3.13 -14.82 -13.70
C ILE A 198 -2.88 -14.16 -15.06
N LEU A 199 -3.53 -14.64 -16.12
CA LEU A 199 -3.40 -14.04 -17.46
C LEU A 199 -3.95 -12.60 -17.51
N LYS A 200 -5.12 -12.35 -16.91
CA LYS A 200 -5.71 -11.00 -16.82
C LYS A 200 -4.81 -10.04 -16.04
N ALA A 201 -4.26 -10.48 -14.91
CA ALA A 201 -3.33 -9.68 -14.10
C ALA A 201 -2.04 -9.37 -14.89
N SER A 202 -1.52 -10.35 -15.62
CA SER A 202 -0.32 -10.18 -16.47
C SER A 202 -0.54 -9.12 -17.55
N ASP A 203 -1.69 -9.14 -18.23
CA ASP A 203 -2.06 -8.12 -19.23
C ASP A 203 -2.09 -6.70 -18.61
N ILE A 204 -2.68 -6.54 -17.42
CA ILE A 204 -2.70 -5.26 -16.70
C ILE A 204 -1.28 -4.79 -16.37
N LEU A 205 -0.46 -5.67 -15.78
CA LEU A 205 0.90 -5.37 -15.35
C LEU A 205 1.81 -4.98 -16.53
N LEU A 206 1.72 -5.71 -17.64
CA LEU A 206 2.49 -5.46 -18.86
C LEU A 206 2.05 -4.17 -19.57
N LYS A 207 0.74 -3.86 -19.58
CA LYS A 207 0.22 -2.58 -20.10
C LYS A 207 0.71 -1.39 -19.28
N LYS A 208 0.82 -1.54 -17.96
CA LYS A 208 1.34 -0.50 -17.06
C LYS A 208 2.88 -0.42 -17.07
N GLU A 209 3.54 -1.44 -17.60
CA GLU A 209 5.01 -1.58 -17.65
C GLU A 209 5.63 -1.45 -16.26
N ALA A 210 4.97 -2.08 -15.28
CA ALA A 210 5.37 -1.99 -13.88
C ALA A 210 6.35 -3.11 -13.49
N VAL A 211 6.31 -4.23 -14.21
CA VAL A 211 7.15 -5.42 -14.01
C VAL A 211 7.35 -6.14 -15.35
N ASN A 212 8.42 -6.93 -15.45
CA ASN A 212 8.52 -7.99 -16.44
C ASN A 212 7.82 -9.24 -15.89
N VAL A 213 7.15 -10.00 -16.76
CA VAL A 213 6.39 -11.19 -16.37
C VAL A 213 6.94 -12.43 -17.07
N ILE A 214 7.23 -13.47 -16.29
CA ILE A 214 7.48 -14.82 -16.79
C ILE A 214 6.25 -15.69 -16.49
N LEU A 215 5.69 -16.31 -17.52
CA LEU A 215 4.58 -17.25 -17.44
C LEU A 215 5.09 -18.68 -17.65
N LEU A 216 4.68 -19.63 -16.80
CA LEU A 216 5.03 -21.04 -16.99
C LEU A 216 3.87 -21.87 -17.57
N GLY A 217 4.09 -22.45 -18.74
CA GLY A 217 3.13 -23.34 -19.39
C GLY A 217 3.44 -23.57 -20.86
N GLU A 218 2.53 -24.25 -21.56
CA GLU A 218 2.64 -24.48 -23.00
C GLU A 218 2.29 -23.20 -23.77
N PRO A 219 3.19 -22.67 -24.65
CA PRO A 219 2.96 -21.43 -25.39
C PRO A 219 1.64 -21.42 -26.17
N ASP A 220 1.36 -22.46 -26.95
CA ASP A 220 0.13 -22.54 -27.77
C ASP A 220 -1.15 -22.47 -26.92
N LYS A 221 -1.14 -23.07 -25.72
CA LYS A 221 -2.29 -23.05 -24.80
C LYS A 221 -2.49 -21.68 -24.19
N ILE A 222 -1.41 -21.02 -23.76
CA ILE A 222 -1.45 -19.66 -23.20
C ILE A 222 -1.91 -18.68 -24.27
N ASP A 223 -1.34 -18.73 -25.48
CA ASP A 223 -1.70 -17.86 -26.60
C ASP A 223 -3.16 -18.01 -27.01
N LYS A 224 -3.66 -19.26 -27.09
CA LYS A 224 -5.07 -19.53 -27.39
C LYS A 224 -6.00 -18.92 -26.33
N LYS A 225 -5.66 -19.09 -25.04
CA LYS A 225 -6.45 -18.49 -23.94
C LYS A 225 -6.39 -16.97 -23.96
N ALA A 226 -5.21 -16.38 -24.18
CA ALA A 226 -5.03 -14.94 -24.26
C ALA A 226 -5.87 -14.32 -25.39
N LYS A 227 -5.89 -14.95 -26.58
CA LYS A 227 -6.74 -14.53 -27.71
C LYS A 227 -8.23 -14.60 -27.37
N ASN A 228 -8.68 -15.70 -26.75
CA ASN A 228 -10.08 -15.85 -26.34
C ASN A 228 -10.51 -14.77 -25.33
N LEU A 229 -9.61 -14.40 -24.42
CA LEU A 229 -9.84 -13.39 -23.39
C LEU A 229 -9.53 -11.95 -23.86
N LYS A 230 -9.10 -11.76 -25.11
CA LYS A 230 -8.68 -10.47 -25.70
C LYS A 230 -7.57 -9.77 -24.90
N LEU A 231 -6.62 -10.55 -24.39
CA LEU A 231 -5.48 -10.08 -23.60
C LEU A 231 -4.25 -9.89 -24.48
N ASN A 232 -3.40 -8.90 -24.15
CA ASN A 232 -2.12 -8.68 -24.80
C ASN A 232 -0.97 -9.12 -23.89
N LEU A 233 -0.46 -10.33 -24.15
CA LEU A 233 0.67 -10.91 -23.43
C LEU A 233 1.97 -10.92 -24.26
N SER A 234 2.04 -10.15 -25.35
CA SER A 234 3.20 -10.14 -26.27
C SER A 234 4.53 -9.77 -25.62
N LYS A 235 4.49 -9.02 -24.50
CA LYS A 235 5.65 -8.63 -23.70
C LYS A 235 6.03 -9.66 -22.61
N ALA A 236 5.24 -10.71 -22.41
CA ALA A 236 5.54 -11.75 -21.42
C ALA A 236 6.55 -12.75 -21.98
N THR A 237 7.46 -13.22 -21.13
CA THR A 237 8.29 -14.39 -21.43
C THR A 237 7.51 -15.65 -21.06
N ILE A 238 7.31 -16.56 -22.02
CA ILE A 238 6.64 -17.84 -21.75
C ILE A 238 7.69 -18.96 -21.74
N ILE A 239 7.74 -19.72 -20.65
CA ILE A 239 8.62 -20.88 -20.52
C ILE A 239 7.77 -22.12 -20.32
N ASN A 240 8.01 -23.17 -21.09
CA ASN A 240 7.43 -24.48 -20.82
C ASN A 240 8.41 -25.31 -19.99
N PRO A 241 8.16 -25.56 -18.69
CA PRO A 241 9.07 -26.34 -17.86
C PRO A 241 9.40 -27.70 -18.46
N LEU A 242 8.43 -28.38 -19.08
CA LEU A 242 8.58 -29.74 -19.64
C LEU A 242 9.50 -29.81 -20.86
N LYS A 243 9.77 -28.68 -21.52
CA LYS A 243 10.60 -28.60 -22.73
C LYS A 243 11.75 -27.59 -22.57
N SER A 244 12.02 -27.16 -21.34
CA SER A 244 13.03 -26.15 -21.07
C SER A 244 14.43 -26.75 -21.09
N GLU A 245 15.36 -26.06 -21.74
CA GLU A 245 16.80 -26.39 -21.71
C GLU A 245 17.39 -26.26 -20.29
N LEU A 246 16.70 -25.55 -19.38
CA LEU A 246 17.11 -25.37 -17.99
C LEU A 246 16.83 -26.59 -17.10
N LEU A 247 16.15 -27.63 -17.61
CA LEU A 247 15.73 -28.77 -16.79
C LEU A 247 16.89 -29.52 -16.15
N ASP A 248 17.92 -29.88 -16.93
CA ASP A 248 19.06 -30.63 -16.41
C ASP A 248 19.88 -29.77 -15.43
N GLU A 249 20.15 -28.49 -15.76
CA GLU A 249 20.81 -27.54 -14.86
C GLU A 249 20.07 -27.42 -13.51
N PHE A 250 18.75 -27.26 -13.55
CA PHE A 250 17.95 -27.10 -12.34
C PHE A 250 17.86 -28.39 -11.53
N ALA A 251 17.82 -29.55 -12.20
CA ALA A 251 17.81 -30.84 -11.52
C ALA A 251 19.14 -31.11 -10.81
N ASP A 252 20.26 -30.81 -11.46
CA ASP A 252 21.60 -30.96 -10.88
C ASP A 252 21.77 -30.04 -9.66
N GLU A 253 21.41 -28.75 -9.78
CA GLU A 253 21.48 -27.80 -8.66
C GLU A 253 20.56 -28.22 -7.50
N PHE A 254 19.32 -28.65 -7.80
CA PHE A 254 18.41 -29.15 -6.77
C PHE A 254 18.96 -30.39 -6.06
N TYR A 255 19.54 -31.32 -6.82
CA TYR A 255 20.20 -32.51 -6.27
C TYR A 255 21.34 -32.11 -5.35
N GLU A 256 22.25 -31.21 -5.77
CA GLU A 256 23.36 -30.75 -4.95
C GLU A 256 22.89 -30.10 -3.64
N LEU A 257 21.86 -29.26 -3.69
CA LEU A 257 21.27 -28.63 -2.52
C LEU A 257 20.60 -29.61 -1.56
N ARG A 258 20.19 -30.79 -2.02
CA ARG A 258 19.31 -31.71 -1.28
C ARG A 258 19.82 -33.15 -1.13
N LYS A 259 20.96 -33.52 -1.72
CA LYS A 259 21.53 -34.88 -1.65
C LYS A 259 21.80 -35.35 -0.22
N HIS A 260 22.16 -34.43 0.66
CA HIS A 260 22.32 -34.69 2.10
C HIS A 260 21.00 -35.10 2.82
N LYS A 261 19.85 -34.93 2.17
CA LYS A 261 18.52 -35.40 2.63
C LYS A 261 18.09 -36.70 1.94
N GLY A 262 18.96 -37.35 1.17
CA GLY A 262 18.70 -38.64 0.51
C GLY A 262 17.93 -38.55 -0.81
N ILE A 263 17.85 -37.36 -1.43
CA ILE A 263 17.24 -37.20 -2.76
C ILE A 263 18.20 -37.74 -3.83
N THR A 264 17.68 -38.55 -4.76
CA THR A 264 18.45 -39.02 -5.94
C THR A 264 18.38 -38.02 -7.10
N LEU A 265 19.28 -38.12 -8.06
CA LEU A 265 19.22 -37.27 -9.26
C LEU A 265 17.92 -37.51 -10.07
N GLU A 266 17.41 -38.75 -10.10
CA GLU A 266 16.13 -39.04 -10.75
C GLU A 266 14.95 -38.35 -10.04
N ASP A 267 14.95 -38.32 -8.71
CA ASP A 267 13.93 -37.60 -7.93
C ASP A 267 14.02 -36.10 -8.17
N ALA A 268 15.25 -35.56 -8.29
CA ALA A 268 15.47 -34.16 -8.63
C ALA A 268 14.90 -33.82 -10.01
N LYS A 269 15.18 -34.64 -11.03
CA LYS A 269 14.63 -34.48 -12.39
C LYS A 269 13.11 -34.50 -12.39
N LYS A 270 12.47 -35.38 -11.61
CA LYS A 270 11.00 -35.42 -11.46
C LYS A 270 10.46 -34.19 -10.73
N THR A 271 11.15 -33.74 -9.67
CA THR A 271 10.72 -32.62 -8.83
C THR A 271 10.73 -31.30 -9.58
N ILE A 272 11.76 -31.04 -10.39
CA ILE A 272 11.89 -29.78 -11.15
C ILE A 272 10.83 -29.62 -12.25
N LEU A 273 10.14 -30.70 -12.65
CA LEU A 273 8.98 -30.60 -13.56
C LEU A 273 7.78 -29.92 -12.90
N ASP A 274 7.71 -29.88 -11.56
CA ASP A 274 6.69 -29.11 -10.86
C ASP A 274 6.91 -27.61 -11.07
N LYS A 275 5.85 -26.89 -11.44
CA LYS A 275 5.95 -25.49 -11.82
C LYS A 275 6.39 -24.58 -10.66
N ASN A 276 6.04 -24.90 -9.42
CA ASN A 276 6.47 -24.10 -8.26
C ASN A 276 7.95 -24.33 -7.98
N TYR A 277 8.44 -25.56 -8.09
CA TYR A 277 9.88 -25.84 -8.00
C TYR A 277 10.65 -25.16 -9.14
N PHE A 278 10.18 -25.28 -10.39
CA PHE A 278 10.82 -24.62 -11.54
C PHE A 278 10.85 -23.09 -11.38
N ALA A 279 9.73 -22.47 -10.98
CA ALA A 279 9.66 -21.05 -10.70
C ALA A 279 10.59 -20.62 -9.56
N THR A 280 10.66 -21.42 -8.49
CA THR A 280 11.56 -21.14 -7.37
C THR A 280 13.03 -21.24 -7.81
N MET A 281 13.37 -22.17 -8.70
CA MET A 281 14.71 -22.26 -9.28
C MET A 281 15.05 -21.04 -10.13
N LEU A 282 14.12 -20.54 -10.97
CA LEU A 282 14.31 -19.28 -11.70
C LEU A 282 14.67 -18.12 -10.76
N VAL A 283 13.98 -18.02 -9.62
CA VAL A 283 14.29 -17.02 -8.59
C VAL A 283 15.65 -17.29 -7.96
N LEU A 284 15.95 -18.53 -7.59
CA LEU A 284 17.21 -18.93 -6.96
C LEU A 284 18.41 -18.57 -7.84
N VAL A 285 18.39 -18.87 -9.13
CA VAL A 285 19.50 -18.61 -10.07
C VAL A 285 19.49 -17.18 -10.63
N GLY A 286 18.52 -16.35 -10.26
CA GLY A 286 18.45 -14.94 -10.68
C GLY A 286 17.94 -14.71 -12.11
N LYS A 287 17.27 -15.71 -12.71
CA LYS A 287 16.52 -15.54 -13.97
C LYS A 287 15.15 -14.89 -13.75
N ALA A 288 14.64 -14.93 -12.52
CA ALA A 288 13.55 -14.11 -12.03
C ALA A 288 13.99 -13.43 -10.71
N ASP A 289 13.41 -12.27 -10.42
CA ASP A 289 13.66 -11.53 -9.18
C ASP A 289 12.73 -11.98 -8.05
N ALA A 290 11.50 -12.38 -8.39
CA ALA A 290 10.50 -12.85 -7.43
C ALA A 290 9.53 -13.87 -8.05
N MET A 291 8.80 -14.59 -7.20
CA MET A 291 7.73 -15.53 -7.59
C MET A 291 6.42 -15.21 -6.88
N VAL A 292 5.30 -15.34 -7.60
CA VAL A 292 3.95 -15.28 -7.03
C VAL A 292 3.15 -16.49 -7.51
N SER A 293 2.62 -17.28 -6.58
CA SER A 293 1.83 -18.50 -6.83
C SER A 293 0.70 -18.65 -5.82
N GLY A 294 -0.13 -19.69 -5.89
CA GLY A 294 -1.18 -20.02 -4.91
C GLY A 294 -2.61 -19.71 -5.38
N ALA A 295 -2.80 -19.17 -6.58
CA ALA A 295 -4.13 -18.96 -7.15
C ALA A 295 -4.88 -20.29 -7.37
N VAL A 296 -4.13 -21.36 -7.65
CA VAL A 296 -4.67 -22.72 -7.87
C VAL A 296 -4.15 -23.69 -6.80
N GLY A 297 -2.85 -23.62 -6.49
CA GLY A 297 -2.16 -24.48 -5.54
C GLY A 297 -2.55 -24.26 -4.07
N THR A 298 -1.97 -25.07 -3.18
CA THR A 298 -2.05 -24.81 -1.74
C THR A 298 -0.89 -23.93 -1.30
N THR A 299 -1.06 -23.18 -0.20
CA THR A 299 0.02 -22.41 0.44
C THR A 299 1.26 -23.25 0.70
N ALA A 300 1.09 -24.53 1.07
CA ALA A 300 2.20 -25.45 1.26
C ALA A 300 2.97 -25.73 -0.04
N ASN A 301 2.31 -25.76 -1.21
CA ASN A 301 2.97 -25.95 -2.51
C ASN A 301 3.84 -24.75 -2.90
N THR A 302 3.45 -23.54 -2.50
CA THR A 302 4.21 -22.31 -2.73
C THR A 302 5.39 -22.18 -1.75
N ILE A 303 5.13 -22.39 -0.44
CA ILE A 303 6.12 -22.13 0.62
C ILE A 303 7.20 -23.22 0.68
N ARG A 304 6.84 -24.49 0.46
CA ARG A 304 7.78 -25.61 0.62
C ARG A 304 9.02 -25.49 -0.28
N PRO A 305 8.91 -25.24 -1.60
CA PRO A 305 10.07 -25.02 -2.45
C PRO A 305 10.90 -23.81 -1.99
N ALA A 306 10.25 -22.71 -1.62
CA ALA A 306 10.93 -21.51 -1.15
C ALA A 306 11.78 -21.78 0.11
N LEU A 307 11.26 -22.53 1.09
CA LEU A 307 12.02 -22.91 2.28
C LEU A 307 13.15 -23.91 1.98
N GLN A 308 12.95 -24.82 1.03
CA GLN A 308 13.97 -25.81 0.67
C GLN A 308 15.15 -25.18 -0.10
N LEU A 309 14.87 -24.19 -0.95
CA LEU A 309 15.81 -23.64 -1.92
C LEU A 309 16.30 -22.24 -1.55
N ILE A 310 15.39 -21.29 -1.37
CA ILE A 310 15.72 -19.88 -1.11
C ILE A 310 16.20 -19.69 0.34
N LYS A 311 15.53 -20.38 1.30
CA LYS A 311 15.78 -20.30 2.74
C LYS A 311 15.56 -18.90 3.32
N THR A 312 15.67 -18.78 4.65
CA THR A 312 15.55 -17.51 5.36
C THR A 312 16.81 -16.65 5.25
N LYS A 313 16.65 -15.34 5.43
CA LYS A 313 17.74 -14.37 5.60
C LYS A 313 18.58 -14.73 6.83
N GLU A 314 19.84 -14.31 6.82
CA GLU A 314 20.71 -14.45 7.98
C GLU A 314 20.11 -13.75 9.20
N GLY A 315 20.22 -14.37 10.38
CA GLY A 315 19.63 -13.89 11.63
C GLY A 315 18.13 -14.15 11.81
N ILE A 316 17.41 -14.50 10.74
CA ILE A 316 15.97 -14.80 10.75
C ILE A 316 15.75 -16.31 10.71
N SER A 317 15.09 -16.86 11.73
CA SER A 317 14.82 -18.30 11.82
C SER A 317 13.47 -18.72 11.26
N THR A 318 12.57 -17.78 10.97
CA THR A 318 11.20 -18.09 10.53
C THR A 318 10.71 -17.20 9.40
N VAL A 319 9.79 -17.72 8.60
CA VAL A 319 9.05 -16.98 7.57
C VAL A 319 7.68 -16.65 8.13
N SER A 320 7.21 -15.43 7.90
CA SER A 320 5.91 -14.96 8.36
C SER A 320 5.11 -14.32 7.23
N GLY A 321 3.79 -14.23 7.39
CA GLY A 321 2.89 -13.61 6.42
C GLY A 321 2.31 -12.31 6.96
N ALA A 322 2.62 -11.19 6.31
CA ALA A 322 2.08 -9.89 6.65
C ALA A 322 0.96 -9.45 5.70
N PHE A 323 0.15 -8.50 6.16
CA PHE A 323 -0.84 -7.81 5.35
C PHE A 323 -0.65 -6.31 5.45
N LEU A 324 -0.77 -5.63 4.31
CA LEU A 324 -0.95 -4.18 4.27
C LEU A 324 -2.44 -3.89 4.29
N MET A 325 -2.92 -3.39 5.43
CA MET A 325 -4.31 -3.04 5.67
C MET A 325 -4.52 -1.59 5.23
N CYS A 326 -5.01 -1.42 4.00
CA CYS A 326 -5.25 -0.12 3.39
C CYS A 326 -6.64 0.37 3.79
N LEU A 327 -6.68 1.07 4.94
CA LEU A 327 -7.85 1.78 5.43
C LEU A 327 -8.14 2.99 4.54
N GLU A 328 -9.17 3.77 4.88
CA GLU A 328 -9.58 4.91 4.04
C GLU A 328 -8.44 5.93 3.87
N ASP A 329 -7.68 6.15 4.94
CA ASP A 329 -6.80 7.30 5.08
C ASP A 329 -5.38 6.92 5.55
N GLU A 330 -5.15 5.66 5.89
CA GLU A 330 -3.85 5.12 6.26
C GLU A 330 -3.62 3.67 5.80
N VAL A 331 -2.35 3.24 5.83
CA VAL A 331 -1.96 1.85 5.57
C VAL A 331 -1.26 1.31 6.82
N LEU A 332 -1.88 0.30 7.45
CA LEU A 332 -1.30 -0.41 8.58
C LEU A 332 -0.62 -1.69 8.11
N VAL A 333 0.35 -2.19 8.87
CA VAL A 333 1.06 -3.44 8.58
C VAL A 333 0.77 -4.45 9.69
N PHE A 334 0.11 -5.55 9.37
CA PHE A 334 -0.25 -6.61 10.32
C PHE A 334 0.60 -7.85 10.06
N GLY A 335 1.11 -8.51 11.10
CA GLY A 335 1.74 -9.82 10.96
C GLY A 335 2.08 -10.47 12.31
N ASP A 336 2.35 -11.77 12.40
CA ASP A 336 2.01 -12.77 11.40
C ASP A 336 0.48 -13.00 11.39
N CYS A 337 -0.05 -13.25 10.21
CA CYS A 337 -1.47 -13.47 9.96
C CYS A 337 -1.74 -14.70 9.07
N ALA A 338 -0.70 -15.42 8.63
CA ALA A 338 -0.86 -16.52 7.68
C ALA A 338 0.02 -17.75 7.91
N VAL A 339 1.19 -17.65 8.54
CA VAL A 339 2.20 -18.73 8.45
C VAL A 339 2.43 -19.48 9.76
N VAL A 340 2.81 -18.79 10.82
CA VAL A 340 3.31 -19.39 12.08
C VAL A 340 2.17 -19.47 13.11
N PRO A 341 1.63 -20.68 13.43
CA PRO A 341 0.48 -20.82 14.32
C PRO A 341 0.74 -20.29 15.73
N GLU A 342 1.84 -20.73 16.34
CA GLU A 342 2.22 -20.46 17.72
C GLU A 342 3.69 -20.05 17.77
N PRO A 343 4.03 -18.79 17.45
CA PRO A 343 5.42 -18.35 17.39
C PRO A 343 6.03 -18.34 18.80
N THR A 344 7.30 -18.78 18.89
CA THR A 344 8.16 -18.59 20.06
C THR A 344 8.54 -17.11 20.24
N ALA A 345 9.15 -16.74 21.38
CA ALA A 345 9.61 -15.37 21.61
C ALA A 345 10.64 -14.90 20.56
N LYS A 346 11.58 -15.77 20.18
CA LYS A 346 12.55 -15.48 19.10
C LYS A 346 11.87 -15.31 17.75
N GLU A 347 10.88 -16.14 17.43
CA GLU A 347 10.12 -16.00 16.18
C GLU A 347 9.28 -14.72 16.16
N LEU A 348 8.68 -14.31 17.28
CA LEU A 348 8.00 -13.01 17.39
C LEU A 348 8.97 -11.84 17.17
N CYS A 349 10.19 -11.93 17.68
CA CYS A 349 11.25 -10.96 17.39
C CYS A 349 11.56 -10.92 15.88
N ASP A 350 11.72 -12.08 15.23
CA ASP A 350 11.99 -12.16 13.79
C ASP A 350 10.84 -11.63 12.93
N ILE A 351 9.60 -11.89 13.36
CA ILE A 351 8.40 -11.32 12.75
C ILE A 351 8.42 -9.80 12.85
N ALA A 352 8.74 -9.24 14.02
CA ALA A 352 8.82 -7.79 14.21
C ALA A 352 9.91 -7.13 13.34
N ILE A 353 11.08 -7.76 13.24
CA ILE A 353 12.19 -7.29 12.39
C ILE A 353 11.78 -7.34 10.91
N SER A 354 11.16 -8.44 10.48
CA SER A 354 10.70 -8.65 9.10
C SER A 354 9.58 -7.67 8.72
N LEU A 355 8.65 -7.40 9.62
CA LEU A 355 7.61 -6.39 9.45
C LEU A 355 8.18 -4.98 9.36
N SER A 356 9.19 -4.65 10.18
CA SER A 356 9.90 -3.36 10.10
C SER A 356 10.51 -3.15 8.71
N SER A 357 11.19 -4.16 8.17
CA SER A 357 11.77 -4.12 6.82
C SER A 357 10.68 -3.98 5.74
N THR A 358 9.56 -4.68 5.90
CA THR A 358 8.44 -4.61 4.95
C THR A 358 7.76 -3.25 5.00
N ALA A 359 7.45 -2.70 6.17
CA ALA A 359 6.88 -1.37 6.33
C ALA A 359 7.75 -0.30 5.62
N LYS A 360 9.07 -0.34 5.86
CA LYS A 360 10.03 0.56 5.19
C LYS A 360 10.02 0.40 3.67
N SER A 361 9.86 -0.83 3.17
CA SER A 361 9.76 -1.11 1.73
C SER A 361 8.57 -0.42 1.06
N PHE A 362 7.55 -0.04 1.83
CA PHE A 362 6.36 0.69 1.36
C PHE A 362 6.29 2.14 1.86
N ASP A 363 7.45 2.69 2.27
CA ASP A 363 7.59 4.07 2.76
C ASP A 363 6.73 4.35 4.01
N ILE A 364 6.47 3.30 4.80
CA ILE A 364 5.81 3.38 6.10
C ILE A 364 6.90 3.38 7.16
N LYS A 365 7.02 4.47 7.94
CA LYS A 365 7.95 4.55 9.06
C LYS A 365 7.42 3.70 10.21
N PRO A 366 8.06 2.58 10.58
CA PRO A 366 7.45 1.60 11.46
C PRO A 366 7.39 2.11 12.91
N LYS A 367 6.21 1.99 13.52
CA LYS A 367 5.95 2.05 14.95
C LYS A 367 5.27 0.75 15.33
N ILE A 368 6.06 -0.14 15.95
CA ILE A 368 5.80 -1.57 16.04
C ILE A 368 5.27 -1.91 17.43
N ALA A 369 4.01 -2.32 17.51
CA ALA A 369 3.44 -2.87 18.73
C ALA A 369 3.56 -4.39 18.73
N LEU A 370 4.22 -4.95 19.73
CA LEU A 370 4.06 -6.36 20.06
C LEU A 370 2.78 -6.53 20.88
N LEU A 371 1.75 -7.11 20.26
CA LEU A 371 0.41 -7.18 20.83
C LEU A 371 0.27 -8.27 21.88
N SER A 372 -0.56 -8.02 22.88
CA SER A 372 -0.98 -8.97 23.90
C SER A 372 -2.31 -8.56 24.51
N TYR A 373 -2.91 -9.43 25.32
CA TYR A 373 -4.08 -9.06 26.14
C TYR A 373 -3.72 -8.16 27.34
N SER A 374 -2.42 -7.90 27.58
CA SER A 374 -1.91 -7.04 28.66
C SER A 374 -1.08 -5.88 28.10
N THR A 375 -0.99 -4.79 28.87
CA THR A 375 -0.17 -3.61 28.55
C THR A 375 0.95 -3.40 29.59
N GLY A 376 2.20 -3.28 29.14
CA GLY A 376 3.34 -3.07 30.03
C GLY A 376 3.47 -4.16 31.11
N GLU A 377 3.51 -3.74 32.39
CA GLU A 377 3.66 -4.65 33.54
C GLU A 377 2.33 -5.15 34.14
N SER A 378 1.18 -4.76 33.59
CA SER A 378 -0.12 -5.01 34.23
C SER A 378 -0.54 -6.48 34.32
N GLY A 379 0.01 -7.33 33.45
CA GLY A 379 -0.39 -8.73 33.29
C GLY A 379 0.78 -9.68 33.48
N LYS A 380 0.44 -10.92 33.81
CA LYS A 380 1.37 -12.05 33.99
C LYS A 380 0.83 -13.27 33.25
N GLY A 381 1.71 -14.19 32.88
CA GLY A 381 1.35 -15.46 32.29
C GLY A 381 2.12 -15.74 31.00
N LYS A 382 2.16 -17.01 30.60
CA LYS A 382 3.03 -17.52 29.52
C LYS A 382 2.97 -16.70 28.23
N SER A 383 1.78 -16.28 27.80
CA SER A 383 1.62 -15.48 26.57
C SER A 383 2.17 -14.06 26.73
N VAL A 384 1.98 -13.42 27.89
CA VAL A 384 2.53 -12.08 28.19
C VAL A 384 4.05 -12.16 28.32
N ASP A 385 4.56 -13.16 29.04
CA ASP A 385 6.00 -13.35 29.27
C ASP A 385 6.73 -13.61 27.95
N LYS A 386 6.14 -14.40 27.05
CA LYS A 386 6.60 -14.62 25.67
C LYS A 386 6.77 -13.31 24.90
N VAL A 387 5.79 -12.40 25.00
CA VAL A 387 5.84 -11.10 24.31
C VAL A 387 6.88 -10.17 24.95
N LYS A 388 7.05 -10.21 26.28
CA LYS A 388 8.11 -9.45 26.97
C LYS A 388 9.50 -9.91 26.55
N GLU A 389 9.72 -11.23 26.47
CA GLU A 389 10.97 -11.80 25.99
C GLU A 389 11.23 -11.40 24.54
N ALA A 390 10.21 -11.49 23.66
CA ALA A 390 10.31 -11.03 22.28
C ALA A 390 10.67 -9.54 22.18
N LEU A 391 10.10 -8.68 23.04
CA LEU A 391 10.43 -7.26 23.08
C LEU A 391 11.90 -7.02 23.43
N ASN A 392 12.42 -7.72 24.43
CA ASN A 392 13.80 -7.55 24.86
C ASN A 392 14.76 -7.89 23.71
N LEU A 393 14.51 -8.98 22.99
CA LEU A 393 15.27 -9.36 21.81
C LEU A 393 15.11 -8.33 20.66
N ALA A 394 13.88 -7.90 20.40
CA ALA A 394 13.57 -6.99 19.30
C ALA A 394 14.18 -5.59 19.48
N LYS A 395 14.33 -5.12 20.73
CA LYS A 395 14.93 -3.81 21.05
C LYS A 395 16.37 -3.69 20.56
N GLU A 396 17.12 -4.78 20.50
CA GLU A 396 18.50 -4.77 19.99
C GLU A 396 18.57 -4.31 18.52
N SER A 397 17.58 -4.72 17.71
CA SER A 397 17.53 -4.42 16.27
C SER A 397 16.64 -3.22 15.91
N LEU A 398 15.58 -2.99 16.68
CA LEU A 398 14.52 -2.01 16.34
C LEU A 398 14.55 -0.76 17.22
N GLY A 399 15.26 -0.79 18.34
CA GLY A 399 15.42 0.33 19.27
C GLY A 399 14.08 0.90 19.72
N GLU A 400 13.92 2.21 19.62
CA GLU A 400 12.74 2.95 20.09
C GLU A 400 11.51 2.83 19.17
N ASN A 401 11.62 2.07 18.08
CA ASN A 401 10.52 1.88 17.13
C ASN A 401 9.66 0.66 17.47
N VAL A 402 10.01 -0.12 18.49
CA VAL A 402 9.22 -1.26 18.99
C VAL A 402 8.88 -1.08 20.46
N ASP A 403 7.65 -1.42 20.83
CA ASP A 403 7.22 -1.49 22.23
C ASP A 403 6.17 -2.57 22.44
N GLY A 404 5.97 -2.95 23.70
CA GLY A 404 5.16 -4.12 24.06
C GLY A 404 5.30 -4.50 25.54
N PRO A 405 4.56 -5.51 25.99
CA PRO A 405 3.31 -5.98 25.42
C PRO A 405 2.29 -4.83 25.40
N LEU A 406 1.49 -4.71 24.33
CA LEU A 406 0.44 -3.71 24.22
C LEU A 406 -0.91 -4.36 23.92
N GLN A 407 -1.94 -3.94 24.63
CA GLN A 407 -3.31 -4.14 24.15
C GLN A 407 -3.56 -3.26 22.93
N PHE A 408 -4.51 -3.67 22.08
CA PHE A 408 -4.79 -2.94 20.84
C PHE A 408 -5.23 -1.49 21.11
N ASP A 409 -6.07 -1.26 22.12
CA ASP A 409 -6.50 0.08 22.54
C ASP A 409 -5.31 0.99 22.87
N ALA A 410 -4.34 0.49 23.63
CA ALA A 410 -3.10 1.21 23.96
C ALA A 410 -2.18 1.41 22.75
N ALA A 411 -2.25 0.53 21.74
CA ALA A 411 -1.45 0.65 20.53
C ALA A 411 -1.94 1.78 19.62
N ILE A 412 -3.27 1.99 19.50
CA ILE A 412 -3.87 2.96 18.57
C ILE A 412 -4.36 4.26 19.20
N ASP A 413 -4.87 4.25 20.44
CA ASP A 413 -5.48 5.43 21.04
C ASP A 413 -4.47 6.20 21.89
N GLU A 414 -4.14 7.44 21.50
CA GLU A 414 -3.19 8.28 22.22
C GLU A 414 -3.60 8.59 23.67
N LYS A 415 -4.90 8.71 23.97
CA LYS A 415 -5.38 8.99 25.33
C LYS A 415 -5.20 7.76 26.22
N VAL A 416 -5.52 6.57 25.71
CA VAL A 416 -5.29 5.30 26.40
C VAL A 416 -3.80 5.07 26.59
N ALA A 417 -2.99 5.31 25.56
CA ALA A 417 -1.54 5.19 25.61
C ALA A 417 -0.90 6.10 26.65
N LYS A 418 -1.31 7.38 26.73
CA LYS A 418 -0.82 8.32 27.76
C LYS A 418 -1.09 7.81 29.18
N LYS A 419 -2.19 7.09 29.40
CA LYS A 419 -2.53 6.52 30.70
C LYS A 419 -1.77 5.22 31.00
N LYS A 420 -1.68 4.29 30.03
CA LYS A 420 -1.11 2.95 30.24
C LYS A 420 0.41 2.90 29.99
N MET A 421 0.93 3.72 29.08
CA MET A 421 2.32 3.71 28.58
C MET A 421 2.85 5.15 28.32
N PRO A 422 2.86 6.05 29.33
CA PRO A 422 3.14 7.48 29.14
C PRO A 422 4.49 7.82 28.49
N ASN A 423 5.49 6.96 28.67
CA ASN A 423 6.85 7.18 28.18
C ASN A 423 7.13 6.48 26.84
N SER A 424 6.13 5.79 26.26
CA SER A 424 6.30 5.05 25.01
C SER A 424 6.39 5.99 23.81
N LYS A 425 7.36 5.72 22.92
CA LYS A 425 7.48 6.37 21.60
C LYS A 425 6.66 5.66 20.51
N VAL A 426 5.90 4.62 20.87
CA VAL A 426 5.14 3.74 19.98
C VAL A 426 3.66 3.72 20.33
N ALA A 427 3.31 3.52 21.61
CA ALA A 427 1.92 3.42 22.05
C ALA A 427 1.10 4.66 21.64
N GLY A 428 -0.12 4.42 21.16
CA GLY A 428 -1.03 5.43 20.60
C GLY A 428 -0.64 5.97 19.22
N LYS A 429 0.47 5.49 18.65
CA LYS A 429 1.03 5.94 17.35
C LYS A 429 1.45 4.75 16.49
N THR A 430 0.93 3.57 16.79
CA THR A 430 1.32 2.32 16.16
C THR A 430 0.77 2.25 14.74
N ASN A 431 1.60 1.82 13.79
CA ASN A 431 1.16 1.50 12.44
C ASN A 431 1.58 0.10 11.98
N THR A 432 2.36 -0.62 12.79
CA THR A 432 2.84 -1.97 12.52
C THR A 432 2.52 -2.84 13.73
N PHE A 433 1.77 -3.92 13.53
CA PHE A 433 1.19 -4.72 14.59
C PHE A 433 1.69 -6.15 14.50
N VAL A 434 2.36 -6.59 15.55
CA VAL A 434 2.86 -7.96 15.70
C VAL A 434 1.89 -8.74 16.57
N PHE A 435 1.17 -9.68 15.98
CA PHE A 435 0.21 -10.53 16.70
C PHE A 435 0.93 -11.65 17.47
N PRO A 436 0.43 -12.01 18.67
CA PRO A 436 1.09 -13.00 19.53
C PRO A 436 0.97 -14.45 19.03
N ASP A 437 0.00 -14.71 18.16
CA ASP A 437 -0.32 -16.01 17.56
C ASP A 437 -1.18 -15.83 16.29
N LEU A 438 -1.30 -16.91 15.51
CA LEU A 438 -2.01 -16.89 14.23
C LEU A 438 -3.53 -16.73 14.37
N ASN A 439 -4.15 -17.24 15.44
CA ASN A 439 -5.59 -17.07 15.64
C ASN A 439 -5.91 -15.58 15.83
N SER A 440 -5.14 -14.93 16.69
CA SER A 440 -5.24 -13.49 16.95
C SER A 440 -5.02 -12.68 15.67
N GLY A 441 -3.96 -12.97 14.90
CA GLY A 441 -3.66 -12.27 13.65
C GLY A 441 -4.71 -12.50 12.56
N ASN A 442 -5.01 -13.77 12.27
CA ASN A 442 -5.88 -14.15 11.15
C ASN A 442 -7.32 -13.66 11.34
N ILE A 443 -7.88 -13.84 12.54
CA ILE A 443 -9.23 -13.37 12.86
C ILE A 443 -9.28 -11.85 12.79
N THR A 444 -8.30 -11.15 13.36
CA THR A 444 -8.31 -9.69 13.44
C THR A 444 -8.22 -9.03 12.06
N TYR A 445 -7.27 -9.42 11.19
CA TYR A 445 -7.17 -8.76 9.88
C TYR A 445 -8.44 -8.99 9.04
N LYS A 446 -9.04 -10.19 9.12
CA LYS A 446 -10.30 -10.49 8.43
C LYS A 446 -11.47 -9.71 9.01
N ALA A 447 -11.56 -9.60 10.33
CA ALA A 447 -12.59 -8.81 10.99
C ALA A 447 -12.50 -7.33 10.56
N VAL A 448 -11.30 -6.74 10.61
CA VAL A 448 -11.06 -5.36 10.14
C VAL A 448 -11.43 -5.21 8.67
N GLN A 449 -10.97 -6.12 7.80
CA GLN A 449 -11.32 -6.12 6.38
C GLN A 449 -12.84 -6.14 6.15
N ARG A 450 -13.55 -7.05 6.82
CA ARG A 450 -14.99 -7.26 6.60
C ARG A 450 -15.86 -6.15 7.18
N LEU A 451 -15.46 -5.58 8.31
CA LEU A 451 -16.24 -4.53 8.98
C LEU A 451 -16.01 -3.14 8.38
N THR A 452 -14.80 -2.87 7.88
CA THR A 452 -14.46 -1.55 7.31
C THR A 452 -14.57 -1.52 5.78
N GLY A 453 -14.58 -2.68 5.12
CA GLY A 453 -14.46 -2.76 3.66
C GLY A 453 -13.08 -2.38 3.13
N CYS A 454 -12.07 -2.29 4.00
CA CYS A 454 -10.71 -1.93 3.61
C CYS A 454 -10.06 -3.00 2.72
N ILE A 455 -9.03 -2.58 1.98
CA ILE A 455 -8.25 -3.50 1.14
C ILE A 455 -7.16 -4.12 2.01
N ALA A 456 -7.12 -5.45 2.07
CA ALA A 456 -6.07 -6.20 2.75
C ALA A 456 -5.15 -6.84 1.71
N MET A 457 -3.98 -6.24 1.46
CA MET A 457 -3.02 -6.76 0.48
C MET A 457 -2.07 -7.77 1.13
N GLY A 458 -2.15 -9.03 0.71
CA GLY A 458 -1.32 -10.13 1.22
C GLY A 458 -1.96 -11.51 1.05
N PRO A 459 -1.37 -12.57 1.65
CA PRO A 459 -0.23 -12.50 2.56
C PRO A 459 1.08 -12.19 1.82
N ILE A 460 1.85 -11.27 2.39
CA ILE A 460 3.21 -10.93 1.98
C ILE A 460 4.15 -11.79 2.83
N LEU A 461 4.78 -12.79 2.22
CA LEU A 461 5.79 -13.59 2.87
C LEU A 461 7.06 -12.77 3.11
N GLN A 462 7.60 -12.92 4.31
CA GLN A 462 8.75 -12.17 4.79
C GLN A 462 9.82 -13.12 5.36
N GLY A 463 11.04 -12.63 5.50
CA GLY A 463 12.14 -13.40 6.07
C GLY A 463 12.88 -14.31 5.09
N LEU A 464 12.40 -14.50 3.85
CA LEU A 464 13.11 -15.23 2.79
C LEU A 464 14.26 -14.42 2.18
N LYS A 465 15.32 -15.08 1.70
CA LYS A 465 16.45 -14.43 1.00
C LYS A 465 16.04 -13.76 -0.30
N LYS A 466 15.09 -14.37 -1.01
CA LYS A 466 14.50 -13.85 -2.25
C LYS A 466 12.98 -13.92 -2.14
N PRO A 467 12.23 -12.97 -2.73
CA PRO A 467 10.78 -12.90 -2.54
C PRO A 467 10.05 -14.04 -3.25
N VAL A 468 9.24 -14.76 -2.49
CA VAL A 468 8.25 -15.71 -2.99
C VAL A 468 6.98 -15.43 -2.20
N ASN A 469 5.87 -15.17 -2.88
CA ASN A 469 4.59 -14.86 -2.24
C ASN A 469 3.50 -15.86 -2.62
N ASP A 470 2.60 -16.09 -1.67
CA ASP A 470 1.44 -16.96 -1.82
C ASP A 470 0.17 -16.13 -1.98
N LEU A 471 -0.67 -16.52 -2.92
CA LEU A 471 -1.99 -15.99 -3.16
C LEU A 471 -3.01 -16.87 -2.45
N SER A 472 -4.12 -16.25 -2.03
CA SER A 472 -5.30 -17.03 -1.70
C SER A 472 -5.86 -17.69 -2.96
N ARG A 473 -6.37 -18.92 -2.85
CA ARG A 473 -7.15 -19.56 -3.92
C ARG A 473 -8.35 -18.73 -4.36
N GLY A 474 -8.90 -17.90 -3.46
CA GLY A 474 -9.97 -16.96 -3.75
C GLY A 474 -9.51 -15.57 -4.24
N ALA A 475 -8.21 -15.38 -4.55
CA ALA A 475 -7.68 -14.10 -4.97
C ALA A 475 -8.36 -13.59 -6.25
N SER A 476 -8.69 -12.30 -6.24
CA SER A 476 -9.17 -11.57 -7.41
C SER A 476 -8.01 -11.20 -8.34
N VAL A 477 -8.32 -10.69 -9.54
CA VAL A 477 -7.30 -10.16 -10.46
C VAL A 477 -6.51 -9.02 -9.82
N GLU A 478 -7.19 -8.16 -9.06
CA GLU A 478 -6.57 -7.03 -8.36
C GLU A 478 -5.62 -7.50 -7.24
N ASP A 479 -6.00 -8.54 -6.49
CA ASP A 479 -5.12 -9.13 -5.47
C ASP A 479 -3.82 -9.68 -6.09
N ILE A 480 -3.92 -10.30 -7.27
CA ILE A 480 -2.77 -10.82 -8.02
C ILE A 480 -1.88 -9.67 -8.46
N VAL A 481 -2.45 -8.64 -9.08
CA VAL A 481 -1.72 -7.43 -9.50
C VAL A 481 -0.97 -6.81 -8.32
N ASN A 482 -1.65 -6.60 -7.20
CA ASN A 482 -1.06 -6.02 -6.00
C ASN A 482 0.07 -6.89 -5.44
N THR A 483 -0.13 -8.21 -5.36
CA THR A 483 0.88 -9.15 -4.86
C THR A 483 2.12 -9.18 -5.76
N VAL A 484 1.94 -9.08 -7.08
CA VAL A 484 3.06 -8.99 -8.04
C VAL A 484 3.84 -7.69 -7.87
N LEU A 485 3.17 -6.54 -7.76
CA LEU A 485 3.82 -5.26 -7.50
C LEU A 485 4.59 -5.28 -6.17
N ILE A 486 3.98 -5.81 -5.11
CA ILE A 486 4.61 -6.00 -3.81
C ILE A 486 5.87 -6.88 -3.93
N SER A 487 5.77 -8.00 -4.64
CA SER A 487 6.89 -8.94 -4.82
C SER A 487 8.05 -8.30 -5.58
N ALA A 488 7.75 -7.52 -6.61
CA ALA A 488 8.75 -6.74 -7.35
C ALA A 488 9.44 -5.70 -6.47
N ILE A 489 8.68 -4.97 -5.64
CA ILE A 489 9.24 -4.00 -4.69
C ILE A 489 10.12 -4.69 -3.65
N GLN A 490 9.69 -5.84 -3.11
CA GLN A 490 10.50 -6.64 -2.19
C GLN A 490 11.82 -7.11 -2.81
N ALA A 491 11.85 -7.39 -4.11
CA ALA A 491 13.07 -7.81 -4.81
C ALA A 491 13.98 -6.65 -5.21
N GLY A 492 13.46 -5.41 -5.16
CA GLY A 492 14.21 -4.20 -5.46
C GLY A 492 15.01 -3.63 -4.29
N ASN A 493 14.80 -4.15 -3.08
CA ASN A 493 15.33 -3.61 -1.82
C ASN A 493 16.50 -4.40 -1.24
#